data_AF-A0A2R6P1P6-F1
#
_entry.id   AF-A0A2R6P1P6-F1
#
_cell.length_a   1.000
_cell.length_b   1.000
_cell.length_c   1.000
_cell.angle_alpha   90.00
_cell.angle_beta   90.00
_cell.angle_gamma   90.00
#
_symmetry.space_group_name_H-M   'P 1'
#
loop_
_entity.id
_entity.type
_entity.pdbx_description
1 polymer ?
#
loop_
_entity_poly.entity_id
_entity_poly.type
_entity_poly.pdbx_seq_one_letter_code
_entity_poly.pdbx_strand_id
1 'polypeptide(L)'
;MTTPTDTYELLQFNMIRAHDTFKLGYDNIVKIIADPPAKDLKNFLGYCEAWAVSVEDHHDSEEKVVFPFLNKKMDFSQEEEQHKVIHEGLEKLLGLIHAAQADHAQFKAAEIRELMINFKEPLYAHLDEEVEHIAAENLRTAGFEEPEVLAMISQLEAHAKSSGNPFLQVPYMRSHTAPEFKDSWPPMPWVLRKVVIPFMLAKRYSGFVISHLRLI
;
A
#
# COMPACT_ATOMS: atom_id res chain seq x y z
N MET A 1 9.68 9.02 -14.50
CA MET A 1 10.94 9.35 -13.80
C MET A 1 11.67 8.06 -13.48
N THR A 2 13.00 8.05 -13.43
CA THR A 2 13.77 6.87 -12.98
C THR A 2 13.92 6.90 -11.46
N THR A 3 14.19 5.74 -10.84
CA THR A 3 14.55 5.68 -9.42
C THR A 3 15.68 6.68 -9.12
N PRO A 4 15.57 7.50 -8.06
CA PRO A 4 16.62 8.44 -7.69
C PRO A 4 17.95 7.75 -7.43
N THR A 5 19.04 8.47 -7.70
CA THR A 5 20.40 8.03 -7.33
C THR A 5 20.85 8.64 -6.00
N ASP A 6 20.24 9.75 -5.58
CA ASP A 6 20.48 10.34 -4.27
C ASP A 6 19.78 9.51 -3.19
N THR A 7 20.57 9.00 -2.24
CA THR A 7 20.07 8.17 -1.13
C THR A 7 18.99 8.84 -0.31
N TYR A 8 19.04 10.17 -0.16
CA TYR A 8 18.06 10.88 0.66
C TYR A 8 16.72 11.04 -0.06
N GLU A 9 16.71 10.99 -1.39
CA GLU A 9 15.47 11.01 -2.18
C GLU A 9 14.79 9.64 -2.23
N LEU A 10 15.51 8.54 -1.93
CA LEU A 10 14.99 7.18 -2.07
C LEU A 10 13.81 6.87 -1.14
N LEU A 11 13.85 7.33 0.11
CA LEU A 11 12.76 7.09 1.07
C LEU A 11 11.47 7.75 0.57
N GLN A 12 11.51 9.06 0.31
CA GLN A 12 10.38 9.81 -0.20
C GLN A 12 9.87 9.26 -1.54
N PHE A 13 10.78 8.88 -2.45
CA PHE A 13 10.39 8.24 -3.72
C PHE A 13 9.62 6.94 -3.50
N ASN A 14 10.11 6.05 -2.63
CA ASN A 14 9.43 4.79 -2.34
C ASN A 14 8.07 5.03 -1.67
N MET A 15 8.00 6.01 -0.77
CA MET A 15 6.78 6.39 -0.06
C MET A 15 5.69 6.85 -1.01
N ILE A 16 6.01 7.83 -1.86
CA ILE A 16 5.08 8.33 -2.89
C ILE A 16 4.57 7.18 -3.76
N ARG A 17 5.44 6.25 -4.18
CA ARG A 17 5.04 5.12 -5.02
C ARG A 17 4.10 4.16 -4.30
N ALA A 18 4.32 3.87 -3.02
CA ALA A 18 3.39 3.08 -2.22
C ALA A 18 2.04 3.80 -2.06
N HIS A 19 2.08 5.07 -1.63
CA HIS A 19 0.91 5.92 -1.42
C HIS A 19 0.05 6.10 -2.67
N ASP A 20 0.68 6.31 -3.85
CA ASP A 20 0.01 6.38 -5.14
C ASP A 20 -0.84 5.12 -5.40
N THR A 21 -0.32 3.94 -5.02
CA THR A 21 -1.09 2.69 -5.18
C THR A 21 -2.30 2.63 -4.25
N PHE A 22 -2.19 3.11 -3.01
CA PHE A 22 -3.29 3.11 -2.04
C PHE A 22 -4.37 4.11 -2.42
N LYS A 23 -4.00 5.31 -2.88
CA LYS A 23 -4.93 6.33 -3.38
C LYS A 23 -5.70 5.82 -4.61
N LEU A 24 -5.00 5.21 -5.56
CA LEU A 24 -5.68 4.59 -6.73
C LEU A 24 -6.60 3.44 -6.31
N GLY A 25 -6.14 2.59 -5.38
CA GLY A 25 -6.93 1.48 -4.88
C GLY A 25 -8.21 1.93 -4.18
N TYR A 26 -8.10 2.97 -3.36
CA TYR A 26 -9.21 3.66 -2.71
C TYR A 26 -10.24 4.16 -3.73
N ASP A 27 -9.79 4.94 -4.73
CA ASP A 27 -10.69 5.51 -5.75
C ASP A 27 -11.43 4.42 -6.53
N ASN A 28 -10.75 3.31 -6.84
CA ASN A 28 -11.35 2.15 -7.48
C ASN A 28 -12.43 1.49 -6.59
N ILE A 29 -12.14 1.28 -5.30
CA ILE A 29 -13.11 0.67 -4.37
C ILE A 29 -14.35 1.55 -4.24
N VAL A 30 -14.19 2.85 -3.99
CA VAL A 30 -15.31 3.80 -3.84
C VAL A 30 -16.16 3.88 -5.09
N LYS A 31 -15.54 3.78 -6.27
CA LYS A 31 -16.26 3.71 -7.55
C LYS A 31 -17.06 2.42 -7.71
N ILE A 32 -16.46 1.27 -7.42
CA ILE A 32 -17.07 -0.04 -7.66
C ILE A 32 -18.15 -0.36 -6.62
N ILE A 33 -17.95 0.01 -5.35
CA ILE A 33 -18.91 -0.26 -4.26
C ILE A 33 -20.26 0.44 -4.46
N ALA A 34 -20.34 1.47 -5.32
CA ALA A 34 -21.59 2.14 -5.67
C ALA A 34 -22.55 1.25 -6.48
N ASP A 35 -22.01 0.32 -7.27
CA ASP A 35 -22.75 -0.72 -8.01
C ASP A 35 -21.93 -2.03 -7.97
N PRO A 36 -21.92 -2.73 -6.83
CA PRO A 36 -20.99 -3.82 -6.60
C PRO A 36 -21.30 -5.02 -7.51
N PRO A 37 -20.27 -5.72 -8.02
CA PRO A 37 -20.47 -6.75 -9.03
C PRO A 37 -21.04 -8.02 -8.39
N ALA A 38 -22.37 -8.17 -8.36
CA ALA A 38 -23.03 -9.31 -7.70
C ALA A 38 -22.53 -10.69 -8.16
N LYS A 39 -22.22 -10.84 -9.46
CA LYS A 39 -21.68 -12.09 -10.04
C LYS A 39 -20.20 -12.33 -9.74
N ASP A 40 -19.48 -11.31 -9.31
CA ASP A 40 -18.03 -11.35 -9.06
C ASP A 40 -17.68 -10.82 -7.65
N LEU A 41 -18.65 -10.86 -6.73
CA LEU A 41 -18.56 -10.26 -5.40
C LEU A 41 -17.37 -10.83 -4.62
N LYS A 42 -17.09 -12.12 -4.77
CA LYS A 42 -15.93 -12.77 -4.13
C LYS A 42 -14.60 -12.11 -4.52
N ASN A 43 -14.40 -11.84 -5.80
CA ASN A 43 -13.17 -11.20 -6.27
C ASN A 43 -13.12 -9.74 -5.83
N PHE A 44 -14.24 -9.02 -5.88
CA PHE A 44 -14.31 -7.66 -5.38
C PHE A 44 -14.02 -7.56 -3.88
N LEU A 45 -14.51 -8.48 -3.04
CA LEU A 45 -14.18 -8.52 -1.62
C LEU A 45 -12.70 -8.86 -1.39
N GLY A 46 -12.13 -9.79 -2.15
CA GLY A 46 -10.69 -10.08 -2.11
C GLY A 46 -9.83 -8.90 -2.56
N TYR A 47 -10.35 -8.05 -3.47
CA TYR A 47 -9.71 -6.81 -3.87
C TYR A 47 -9.69 -5.77 -2.73
N CYS A 48 -10.83 -5.56 -2.07
CA CYS A 48 -10.92 -4.68 -0.91
C CYS A 48 -10.02 -5.14 0.24
N GLU A 49 -9.96 -6.45 0.50
CA GLU A 49 -9.04 -7.04 1.48
C GLU A 49 -7.58 -6.77 1.08
N ALA A 50 -7.22 -7.00 -0.18
CA ALA A 50 -5.86 -6.75 -0.66
C ALA A 50 -5.43 -5.31 -0.45
N TRP A 51 -6.33 -4.35 -0.71
CA TRP A 51 -6.09 -2.94 -0.44
C TRP A 51 -5.87 -2.68 1.05
N ALA A 52 -6.80 -3.09 1.91
CA ALA A 52 -6.75 -2.80 3.34
C ALA A 52 -5.51 -3.40 4.02
N VAL A 53 -5.21 -4.68 3.73
CA VAL A 53 -4.01 -5.36 4.25
C VAL A 53 -2.72 -4.73 3.71
N SER A 54 -2.73 -4.18 2.48
CA SER A 54 -1.55 -3.50 1.95
C SER A 54 -1.26 -2.17 2.66
N VAL A 55 -2.30 -1.44 3.09
CA VAL A 55 -2.14 -0.21 3.90
C VAL A 55 -1.70 -0.57 5.32
N GLU A 56 -2.31 -1.59 5.93
CA GLU A 56 -1.95 -2.06 7.28
C GLU A 56 -0.48 -2.49 7.35
N ASP A 57 -0.03 -3.39 6.46
CA ASP A 57 1.35 -3.88 6.45
C ASP A 57 2.38 -2.79 6.10
N HIS A 58 1.97 -1.76 5.36
CA HIS A 58 2.79 -0.59 5.06
C HIS A 58 3.08 0.22 6.33
N HIS A 59 2.02 0.58 7.07
CA HIS A 59 2.14 1.31 8.33
C HIS A 59 2.86 0.50 9.41
N ASP A 60 2.61 -0.81 9.47
CA ASP A 60 3.35 -1.73 10.32
C ASP A 60 4.87 -1.69 10.03
N SER A 61 5.25 -1.54 8.76
CA SER A 61 6.66 -1.44 8.36
C SER A 61 7.28 -0.10 8.78
N GLU A 62 6.53 0.99 8.71
CA GLU A 62 6.93 2.30 9.20
C GLU A 62 7.15 2.30 10.72
N GLU A 63 6.16 1.84 11.46
CA GLU A 63 6.20 1.80 12.93
C GLU A 63 7.33 0.91 13.46
N LYS A 64 7.67 -0.17 12.74
CA LYS A 64 8.74 -1.10 13.14
C LYS A 64 10.13 -0.64 12.72
N VAL A 65 10.26 0.15 11.65
CA VAL A 65 11.57 0.45 11.04
C VAL A 65 11.80 1.95 10.83
N VAL A 66 10.87 2.65 10.19
CA VAL A 66 11.04 4.04 9.74
C VAL A 66 10.94 5.00 10.92
N PHE A 67 9.82 5.00 11.65
CA PHE A 67 9.59 5.94 12.75
C PHE A 67 10.60 5.78 13.89
N PRO A 68 10.99 4.57 14.34
CA PRO A 68 12.05 4.43 15.35
C PRO A 68 13.40 4.99 14.92
N PHE A 69 13.68 5.02 13.61
CA PHE A 69 14.89 5.64 13.07
C PHE A 69 14.75 7.17 12.98
N LEU A 70 13.66 7.66 12.41
CA LEU A 70 13.43 9.10 12.19
C LEU A 70 13.24 9.87 13.50
N ASN A 71 12.56 9.28 14.49
CA ASN A 71 12.35 9.85 15.84
C ASN A 71 13.65 10.11 16.62
N LYS A 72 14.81 9.67 16.13
CA LYS A 72 16.12 10.02 16.71
C LYS A 72 16.48 11.49 16.49
N LYS A 73 16.00 12.11 15.41
CA LYS A 73 16.39 13.48 15.01
C LYS A 73 15.20 14.34 14.50
N MET A 74 14.02 13.73 14.31
CA MET A 74 12.77 14.37 13.87
C MET A 74 11.63 13.93 14.81
N ASP A 75 10.43 14.50 14.70
CA ASP A 75 9.29 14.18 15.58
C ASP A 75 8.11 13.62 14.76
N PHE A 76 7.93 12.30 14.76
CA PHE A 76 6.88 11.58 14.04
C PHE A 76 5.66 11.25 14.91
N SER A 77 5.49 11.91 16.05
CA SER A 77 4.35 11.65 16.94
C SER A 77 3.00 11.94 16.30
N GLN A 78 2.93 12.91 15.38
CA GLN A 78 1.71 13.22 14.63
C GLN A 78 1.31 12.07 13.70
N GLU A 79 2.25 11.55 12.92
CA GLU A 79 2.05 10.42 12.01
C GLU A 79 1.68 9.15 12.78
N GLU A 80 2.30 8.91 13.95
CA GLU A 80 1.93 7.81 14.83
C GLU A 80 0.48 7.91 15.36
N GLU A 81 -0.01 9.12 15.69
CA GLU A 81 -1.42 9.30 16.06
C GLU A 81 -2.36 9.13 14.85
N GLN A 82 -1.95 9.58 13.67
CA GLN A 82 -2.70 9.35 12.42
C GLN A 82 -2.81 7.85 12.11
N HIS A 83 -1.73 7.09 12.28
CA HIS A 83 -1.73 5.63 12.11
C HIS A 83 -2.79 4.95 12.96
N LYS A 84 -2.95 5.35 14.24
CA LYS A 84 -3.98 4.77 15.11
C LYS A 84 -5.39 4.96 14.54
N VAL A 85 -5.71 6.16 14.06
CA VAL A 85 -7.00 6.46 13.42
C VAL A 85 -7.19 5.60 12.16
N ILE A 86 -6.12 5.43 11.39
CA ILE A 86 -6.14 4.63 10.16
C ILE A 86 -6.34 3.15 10.48
N HIS A 87 -5.57 2.59 11.41
CA HIS A 87 -5.69 1.19 11.87
C HIS A 87 -7.08 0.88 12.40
N GLU A 88 -7.67 1.75 13.22
CA GLU A 88 -9.05 1.57 13.69
C GLU A 88 -10.08 1.54 12.54
N GLY A 89 -9.84 2.31 11.47
CA GLY A 89 -10.68 2.30 10.28
C GLY A 89 -10.50 1.02 9.45
N LEU A 90 -9.25 0.57 9.28
CA LEU A 90 -8.92 -0.67 8.58
C LEU A 90 -9.49 -1.89 9.30
N GLU A 91 -9.38 -1.96 10.62
CA GLU A 91 -9.93 -3.06 11.43
C GLU A 91 -11.46 -3.20 11.21
N LYS A 92 -12.19 -2.09 11.27
CA LYS A 92 -13.64 -2.07 11.02
C LYS A 92 -13.98 -2.52 9.60
N LEU A 93 -13.23 -2.03 8.61
CA LEU A 93 -13.42 -2.37 7.21
C LEU A 93 -13.13 -3.87 6.94
N LEU A 94 -12.00 -4.37 7.43
CA LEU A 94 -11.61 -5.77 7.31
C LEU A 94 -12.64 -6.69 7.97
N GLY A 95 -13.16 -6.33 9.13
CA GLY A 95 -14.24 -7.07 9.79
C GLY A 95 -15.48 -7.23 8.90
N LEU A 96 -15.92 -6.16 8.22
CA LEU A 96 -17.04 -6.24 7.27
C LEU A 96 -16.71 -7.08 6.04
N ILE A 97 -15.48 -6.94 5.51
CA ILE A 97 -15.03 -7.69 4.33
C ILE A 97 -14.97 -9.19 4.65
N HIS A 98 -14.35 -9.58 5.76
CA HIS A 98 -14.22 -10.97 6.18
C HIS A 98 -15.57 -11.62 6.49
N ALA A 99 -16.50 -10.89 7.13
CA ALA A 99 -17.87 -11.36 7.31
C ALA A 99 -18.57 -11.63 5.96
N ALA A 100 -18.43 -10.71 5.01
CA ALA A 100 -19.01 -10.85 3.68
C ALA A 100 -18.33 -11.95 2.83
N GLN A 101 -17.03 -12.21 3.03
CA GLN A 101 -16.33 -13.32 2.38
C GLN A 101 -16.76 -14.68 2.93
N ALA A 102 -17.01 -14.77 4.24
CA ALA A 102 -17.49 -15.98 4.90
C ALA A 102 -18.95 -16.29 4.53
N ASP A 103 -19.80 -15.26 4.48
CA ASP A 103 -21.20 -15.34 4.04
C ASP A 103 -21.57 -14.11 3.21
N HIS A 104 -21.76 -14.30 1.91
CA HIS A 104 -22.12 -13.22 0.99
C HIS A 104 -23.45 -12.53 1.36
N ALA A 105 -24.34 -13.17 2.14
CA ALA A 105 -25.56 -12.52 2.64
C ALA A 105 -25.26 -11.43 3.67
N GLN A 106 -24.08 -11.44 4.30
CA GLN A 106 -23.59 -10.39 5.19
C GLN A 106 -22.95 -9.22 4.44
N PHE A 107 -22.97 -9.21 3.11
CA PHE A 107 -22.37 -8.11 2.35
C PHE A 107 -23.17 -6.82 2.51
N LYS A 108 -22.54 -5.83 3.14
CA LYS A 108 -23.15 -4.53 3.44
C LYS A 108 -22.50 -3.40 2.64
N ALA A 109 -22.87 -3.32 1.36
CA ALA A 109 -22.27 -2.34 0.44
C ALA A 109 -22.35 -0.90 0.94
N ALA A 110 -23.50 -0.51 1.52
CA ALA A 110 -23.70 0.85 2.05
C ALA A 110 -22.78 1.16 3.25
N GLU A 111 -22.65 0.24 4.20
CA GLU A 111 -21.77 0.40 5.38
C GLU A 111 -20.30 0.47 4.96
N ILE A 112 -19.86 -0.43 4.05
CA ILE A 112 -18.50 -0.40 3.50
C ILE A 112 -18.23 0.93 2.78
N ARG A 113 -19.18 1.39 1.96
CA ARG A 113 -19.05 2.66 1.23
C ARG A 113 -18.96 3.86 2.17
N GLU A 114 -19.79 3.89 3.20
CA GLU A 114 -19.78 4.95 4.21
C GLU A 114 -18.44 4.99 4.96
N LEU A 115 -17.94 3.83 5.40
CA LEU A 115 -16.62 3.74 6.01
C LEU A 115 -15.54 4.27 5.06
N MET A 116 -15.50 3.82 3.80
CA MET A 116 -14.52 4.31 2.83
C MET A 116 -14.61 5.84 2.63
N ILE A 117 -15.81 6.42 2.58
CA ILE A 117 -15.97 7.88 2.43
C ILE A 117 -15.40 8.61 3.66
N ASN A 118 -15.73 8.16 4.86
CA ASN A 118 -15.24 8.76 6.10
C ASN A 118 -13.73 8.56 6.28
N PHE A 119 -13.19 7.49 5.71
CA PHE A 119 -11.78 7.16 5.76
C PHE A 119 -10.91 7.99 4.81
N LYS A 120 -11.52 8.68 3.83
CA LYS A 120 -10.78 9.38 2.78
C LYS A 120 -9.84 10.43 3.35
N GLU A 121 -10.39 11.32 4.16
CA GLU A 121 -9.65 12.49 4.63
C GLU A 121 -8.51 12.07 5.57
N PRO A 122 -8.74 11.24 6.60
CA PRO A 122 -7.65 10.84 7.50
C PRO A 122 -6.53 10.12 6.78
N LEU A 123 -6.87 9.24 5.83
CA LEU A 123 -5.88 8.54 5.03
C LEU A 123 -5.11 9.50 4.12
N TYR A 124 -5.80 10.32 3.31
CA TYR A 124 -5.11 11.16 2.32
C TYR A 124 -4.26 12.25 2.97
N ALA A 125 -4.76 12.86 4.06
CA ALA A 125 -4.01 13.85 4.82
C ALA A 125 -2.71 13.24 5.34
N HIS A 126 -2.79 12.08 6.01
CA HIS A 126 -1.61 11.36 6.49
C HIS A 126 -0.61 11.05 5.36
N LEU A 127 -1.08 10.44 4.26
CA LEU A 127 -0.20 10.07 3.14
C LEU A 127 0.50 11.30 2.54
N ASP A 128 -0.18 12.44 2.43
CA ASP A 128 0.41 13.67 1.89
C ASP A 128 1.38 14.34 2.89
N GLU A 129 1.00 14.45 4.16
CA GLU A 129 1.81 15.06 5.22
C GLU A 129 3.11 14.27 5.47
N GLU A 130 3.03 12.93 5.50
CA GLU A 130 4.20 12.08 5.72
C GLU A 130 5.24 12.27 4.60
N VAL A 131 4.79 12.32 3.34
CA VAL A 131 5.67 12.54 2.17
C VAL A 131 6.39 13.89 2.27
N GLU A 132 5.72 14.93 2.74
CA GLU A 132 6.33 16.24 2.98
C GLU A 132 7.34 16.17 4.14
N HIS A 133 7.00 15.47 5.22
CA HIS A 133 7.85 15.39 6.39
C HIS A 133 9.16 14.63 6.12
N ILE A 134 9.10 13.50 5.41
CA ILE A 134 10.27 12.68 5.05
C ILE A 134 11.08 13.22 3.87
N ALA A 135 10.79 14.43 3.38
CA ALA A 135 11.50 15.04 2.26
C ALA A 135 13.01 15.06 2.47
N ALA A 136 13.76 14.91 1.37
CA ALA A 136 15.22 14.81 1.41
C ALA A 136 15.87 16.00 2.13
N GLU A 137 15.35 17.23 1.94
CA GLU A 137 15.83 18.41 2.67
C GLU A 137 15.64 18.33 4.18
N ASN A 138 14.58 17.69 4.67
CA ASN A 138 14.29 17.57 6.10
C ASN A 138 15.24 16.56 6.74
N LEU A 139 15.49 15.42 6.07
CA LEU A 139 16.48 14.44 6.51
C LEU A 139 17.88 15.07 6.61
N ARG A 140 18.25 15.91 5.64
CA ARG A 140 19.51 16.66 5.64
C ARG A 140 19.57 17.68 6.78
N THR A 141 18.50 18.45 6.95
CA THR A 141 18.40 19.50 7.99
C THR A 141 18.46 18.91 9.39
N ALA A 142 17.82 17.75 9.61
CA ALA A 142 17.88 17.00 10.86
C ALA A 142 19.27 16.38 11.13
N GLY A 143 20.18 16.38 10.14
CA GLY A 143 21.54 15.90 10.28
C GLY A 143 21.67 14.37 10.21
N PHE A 144 20.84 13.69 9.42
CA PHE A 144 21.07 12.28 9.08
C PHE A 144 22.23 12.13 8.11
N GLU A 145 23.08 11.14 8.35
CA GLU A 145 24.19 10.80 7.45
C GLU A 145 23.74 9.79 6.38
N GLU A 146 24.29 9.88 5.19
CA GLU A 146 23.91 9.05 4.03
C GLU A 146 23.94 7.53 4.35
N PRO A 147 24.97 6.99 5.03
CA PRO A 147 25.00 5.58 5.38
C PRO A 147 23.91 5.17 6.37
N GLU A 148 23.47 6.08 7.24
CA GLU A 148 22.37 5.83 8.20
C GLU A 148 21.05 5.67 7.45
N VAL A 149 20.76 6.58 6.52
CA VAL A 149 19.55 6.56 5.69
C VAL A 149 19.53 5.31 4.81
N LEU A 150 20.65 4.99 4.16
CA LEU A 150 20.76 3.78 3.32
C LEU A 150 20.53 2.49 4.13
N ALA A 151 21.07 2.43 5.35
CA ALA A 151 20.90 1.27 6.23
C ALA A 151 19.44 1.12 6.69
N MET A 152 18.74 2.23 6.97
CA MET A 152 17.31 2.20 7.29
C MET A 152 16.48 1.73 6.08
N ILE A 153 16.72 2.29 4.88
CA ILE A 153 16.01 1.88 3.65
C ILE A 153 16.21 0.39 3.37
N SER A 154 17.43 -0.12 3.56
CA SER A 154 17.73 -1.55 3.39
C SER A 154 16.98 -2.43 4.39
N GLN A 155 16.83 -1.97 5.63
CA GLN A 155 16.04 -2.66 6.66
C GLN A 155 14.55 -2.63 6.34
N LEU A 156 14.03 -1.49 5.88
CA LEU A 156 12.63 -1.34 5.47
C LEU A 156 12.30 -2.31 4.32
N GLU A 157 13.16 -2.35 3.29
CA GLU A 157 12.98 -3.28 2.18
C GLU A 157 13.03 -4.76 2.63
N ALA A 158 13.93 -5.11 3.54
CA ALA A 158 14.04 -6.47 4.06
C ALA A 158 12.79 -6.85 4.87
N HIS A 159 12.29 -5.93 5.71
CA HIS A 159 11.09 -6.12 6.50
C HIS A 159 9.88 -6.33 5.59
N ALA A 160 9.61 -5.39 4.67
CA ALA A 160 8.48 -5.44 3.74
C ALA A 160 8.46 -6.72 2.87
N LYS A 161 9.64 -7.23 2.47
CA LYS A 161 9.75 -8.50 1.72
C LYS A 161 9.40 -9.73 2.56
N SER A 162 9.47 -9.64 3.89
CA SER A 162 9.31 -10.75 4.83
C SER A 162 7.98 -10.76 5.57
N SER A 163 7.34 -9.61 5.77
CA SER A 163 6.10 -9.45 6.52
C SER A 163 4.84 -9.72 5.68
N GLY A 164 4.88 -9.37 4.39
CA GLY A 164 3.70 -9.37 3.54
C GLY A 164 3.25 -10.73 3.01
N ASN A 165 1.96 -10.87 2.67
CA ASN A 165 1.44 -11.99 1.90
C ASN A 165 1.74 -11.80 0.40
N PRO A 166 2.71 -12.54 -0.18
CA PRO A 166 3.15 -12.31 -1.55
C PRO A 166 2.10 -12.70 -2.59
N PHE A 167 1.09 -13.48 -2.20
CA PHE A 167 0.00 -13.83 -3.12
C PHE A 167 -1.07 -12.75 -3.16
N LEU A 168 -1.21 -11.92 -2.12
CA LEU A 168 -2.22 -10.88 -2.06
C LEU A 168 -1.65 -9.53 -2.52
N GLN A 169 -0.54 -9.12 -1.91
CA GLN A 169 -0.02 -7.75 -2.06
C GLN A 169 0.77 -7.57 -3.35
N VAL A 170 1.55 -8.56 -3.79
CA VAL A 170 2.28 -8.45 -5.06
C VAL A 170 1.35 -8.21 -6.25
N PRO A 171 0.26 -8.98 -6.48
CA PRO A 171 -0.68 -8.66 -7.55
C PRO A 171 -1.36 -7.30 -7.37
N TYR A 172 -1.71 -6.93 -6.14
CA TYR A 172 -2.30 -5.63 -5.84
C TYR A 172 -1.34 -4.48 -6.23
N MET A 173 -0.14 -4.46 -5.64
CA MET A 173 0.89 -3.45 -5.93
C MET A 173 1.21 -3.39 -7.43
N ARG A 174 1.35 -4.53 -8.09
CA ARG A 174 1.66 -4.59 -9.54
C ARG A 174 0.54 -4.05 -10.43
N SER A 175 -0.72 -4.22 -10.03
CA SER A 175 -1.86 -3.69 -10.79
C SER A 175 -2.06 -2.19 -10.59
N HIS A 176 -1.55 -1.64 -9.48
CA HIS A 176 -1.69 -0.21 -9.12
C HIS A 176 -0.43 0.62 -9.34
N THR A 177 0.73 -0.01 -9.57
CA THR A 177 1.96 0.70 -9.97
C THR A 177 1.79 1.27 -11.37
N ALA A 178 2.05 2.58 -11.53
CA ALA A 178 1.96 3.25 -12.82
C ALA A 178 2.89 2.61 -13.88
N PRO A 179 2.49 2.57 -15.16
CA PRO A 179 3.20 1.84 -16.22
C PRO A 179 4.69 2.16 -16.31
N GLU A 180 5.07 3.43 -16.15
CA GLU A 180 6.45 3.92 -16.21
C GLU A 180 7.36 3.39 -15.09
N PHE A 181 6.78 2.96 -13.96
CA PHE A 181 7.53 2.43 -12.81
C PHE A 181 7.50 0.91 -12.74
N LYS A 182 6.65 0.23 -13.54
CA LYS A 182 6.54 -1.25 -13.51
C LYS A 182 7.85 -1.98 -13.80
N ASP A 183 8.84 -1.34 -14.41
CA ASP A 183 10.15 -1.93 -14.69
C ASP A 183 11.27 -1.48 -13.73
N SER A 184 10.99 -0.58 -12.80
CA SER A 184 11.97 -0.09 -11.83
C SER A 184 11.52 -0.26 -10.37
N TRP A 185 10.22 -0.39 -10.11
CA TRP A 185 9.65 -0.42 -8.77
C TRP A 185 8.49 -1.45 -8.63
N PRO A 186 8.38 -2.15 -7.48
CA PRO A 186 9.42 -2.26 -6.45
C PRO A 186 10.67 -2.96 -7.00
N PRO A 187 11.86 -2.74 -6.41
CA PRO A 187 13.09 -3.37 -6.87
C PRO A 187 13.00 -4.88 -6.69
N MET A 188 12.93 -5.61 -7.80
CA MET A 188 12.81 -7.07 -7.83
C MET A 188 13.75 -7.65 -8.90
N PRO A 189 14.34 -8.84 -8.65
CA PRO A 189 15.09 -9.55 -9.68
C PRO A 189 14.26 -9.75 -10.95
N TRP A 190 14.87 -9.54 -12.13
CA TRP A 190 14.18 -9.62 -13.42
C TRP A 190 13.41 -10.94 -13.60
N VAL A 191 14.00 -12.08 -13.21
CA VAL A 191 13.39 -13.41 -13.32
C VAL A 191 12.11 -13.49 -12.47
N LEU A 192 12.16 -12.97 -11.24
CA LEU A 192 10.99 -12.91 -10.36
C LEU A 192 9.89 -12.05 -10.99
N ARG A 193 10.25 -10.87 -11.50
CA ARG A 193 9.32 -9.89 -12.07
C ARG A 193 8.67 -10.31 -13.37
N LYS A 194 9.44 -10.85 -14.32
CA LYS A 194 8.98 -11.09 -15.70
C LYS A 194 8.53 -12.53 -15.95
N VAL A 195 8.90 -13.48 -15.10
CA VAL A 195 8.61 -14.91 -15.30
C VAL A 195 7.75 -15.47 -14.17
N VAL A 196 8.26 -15.39 -12.94
CA VAL A 196 7.63 -16.08 -11.79
C VAL A 196 6.29 -15.44 -11.42
N ILE A 197 6.26 -14.12 -11.23
CA ILE A 197 5.05 -13.40 -10.82
C ILE A 197 3.94 -13.54 -11.87
N PRO A 198 4.14 -13.23 -13.16
CA PRO A 198 3.08 -13.38 -14.16
C PRO A 198 2.51 -14.80 -14.23
N PHE A 199 3.37 -15.82 -14.16
CA PHE A 199 2.94 -17.22 -14.22
C PHE A 199 2.15 -17.64 -12.96
N MET A 200 2.64 -17.28 -11.78
CA MET A 200 1.95 -17.54 -10.51
C MET A 200 0.59 -16.84 -10.46
N LEU A 201 0.53 -15.57 -10.87
CA LEU A 201 -0.69 -14.79 -10.88
C LEU A 201 -1.69 -15.30 -11.91
N ALA A 202 -1.26 -15.62 -13.13
CA ALA A 202 -2.12 -16.20 -14.16
C ALA A 202 -2.77 -17.53 -13.70
N LYS A 203 -2.03 -18.35 -12.94
CA LYS A 203 -2.54 -19.63 -12.42
C LYS A 203 -3.52 -19.46 -11.25
N ARG A 204 -3.32 -18.46 -10.38
CA ARG A 204 -4.10 -18.27 -9.14
C ARG A 204 -5.29 -17.31 -9.31
N TYR A 205 -5.18 -16.34 -10.22
CA TYR A 205 -6.14 -15.25 -10.41
C TYR A 205 -6.74 -15.21 -11.81
N SER A 206 -6.88 -16.36 -12.48
CA SER A 206 -7.42 -16.44 -13.85
C SER A 206 -8.82 -15.80 -14.02
N GLY A 207 -9.59 -15.64 -12.93
CA GLY A 207 -10.86 -14.91 -12.92
C GLY A 207 -10.74 -13.38 -12.76
N PHE A 208 -9.65 -12.88 -12.19
CA PHE A 208 -9.40 -11.46 -11.91
C PHE A 208 -8.82 -10.71 -13.12
N VAL A 209 -8.17 -11.45 -14.02
CA VAL A 209 -7.44 -10.91 -15.19
C VAL A 209 -8.37 -10.49 -16.33
N ILE A 210 -9.68 -10.77 -16.25
CA ILE A 210 -10.63 -10.52 -17.33
C ILE A 210 -11.58 -9.39 -16.92
N SER A 211 -11.11 -8.15 -17.03
CA SER A 211 -11.82 -7.10 -17.81
C SER A 211 -11.28 -5.68 -17.63
N HIS A 212 -10.59 -5.32 -16.53
CA HIS A 212 -10.26 -3.89 -16.30
C HIS A 212 -8.83 -3.55 -15.81
N LEU A 213 -7.98 -4.53 -15.49
CA LEU A 213 -6.60 -4.28 -15.08
C LEU A 213 -5.66 -5.18 -15.86
N ARG A 214 -5.10 -4.66 -16.96
CA ARG A 214 -4.03 -5.36 -17.69
C ARG A 214 -2.79 -5.39 -16.79
N LEU A 215 -2.58 -6.54 -16.15
CA LEU A 215 -1.43 -6.88 -15.30
C LEU A 215 -0.15 -7.19 -16.11
N ILE A 216 -0.03 -6.66 -17.33
CA ILE A 216 1.16 -6.78 -18.18
C ILE A 216 1.65 -5.37 -18.49
#